data_AF-A0A6C0DW30-F1
#
_entry.id   AF-A0A6C0DW30-F1
#
_cell.length_a   1.000
_cell.length_b   1.000
_cell.length_c   1.000
_cell.angle_alpha   90.00
_cell.angle_beta   90.00
_cell.angle_gamma   90.00
#
_symmetry.space_group_name_H-M   'P 1'
#
loop_
_entity.id
_entity.type
_entity.pdbx_description
1 polymer ?
#
loop_
_entity_poly.entity_id
_entity_poly.type
_entity_poly.pdbx_seq_one_letter_code
_entity_poly.pdbx_strand_id
1 'polypeptide(L)' 'MLKITDQTRTFTVPRNETISLELKLNVTRVGHAWKGIGDHLFYFANKPDTPDLLTVTPEQYDFLVLLHSKPSWESCREL' A
#
# COMPACT_ATOMS: atom_id res chain seq x y z
N MET A 1 4.07 -10.54 -7.31
CA MET A 1 3.57 -10.17 -5.97
C MET A 1 4.45 -9.05 -5.45
N LEU A 2 3.90 -8.02 -4.82
CA LEU A 2 4.68 -7.01 -4.09
C LEU A 2 4.88 -7.49 -2.65
N LYS A 3 6.09 -7.41 -2.12
CA LYS A 3 6.40 -7.65 -0.71
C LYS A 3 6.49 -6.32 0.02
N ILE A 4 5.67 -6.12 1.06
CA ILE A 4 5.72 -4.93 1.92
C ILE A 4 6.28 -5.38 3.27
N THR A 5 7.32 -4.70 3.76
CA THR A 5 8.03 -5.11 4.99
C THR A 5 8.45 -3.93 5.86
N ASP A 6 8.38 -4.10 7.18
CA ASP A 6 9.01 -3.21 8.17
C ASP A 6 10.36 -3.76 8.68
N GLN A 7 10.97 -4.69 7.94
CA GLN A 7 12.17 -5.47 8.29
C GLN A 7 11.95 -6.61 9.31
N THR A 8 10.81 -6.64 10.01
CA THR A 8 10.49 -7.70 10.99
C THR A 8 9.32 -8.56 10.54
N ARG A 9 8.36 -7.95 9.84
CA ARG A 9 7.13 -8.54 9.34
C ARG A 9 7.05 -8.31 7.84
N THR A 10 6.34 -9.18 7.14
CA THR A 10 6.13 -9.06 5.70
C THR A 10 4.73 -9.52 5.37
N PHE A 11 4.01 -8.75 4.55
CA PHE A 11 2.82 -9.24 3.86
C PHE A 11 2.97 -9.03 2.35
N THR A 12 2.24 -9.82 1.57
CA THR A 12 2.35 -9.80 0.11
C THR A 12 1.03 -9.37 -0.50
N VAL A 13 1.12 -8.58 -1.57
CA VAL A 13 -0.05 -8.09 -2.31
C VAL A 13 0.08 -8.55 -3.77
N PRO A 14 -0.96 -9.19 -4.33
CA PRO A 14 -1.03 -9.48 -5.76
C PRO A 14 -0.94 -8.20 -6.61
N ARG A 15 -0.32 -8.29 -7.78
CA ARG A 15 -0.10 -7.10 -8.65
C ARG A 15 -1.43 -6.46 -9.10
N ASN A 16 -2.46 -7.27 -9.31
CA ASN A 16 -3.80 -6.81 -9.63
C ASN A 16 -4.52 -6.12 -8.45
N GLU A 17 -4.03 -6.30 -7.22
CA GLU A 17 -4.63 -5.72 -6.01
C GLU A 17 -3.88 -4.47 -5.51
N THR A 18 -2.67 -4.18 -6.01
CA THR A 18 -1.89 -3.03 -5.54
C THR A 18 -2.55 -1.68 -5.87
N ILE A 19 -3.31 -1.58 -6.97
CA ILE A 19 -4.12 -0.38 -7.26
C ILE A 19 -5.20 -0.17 -6.20
N SER A 20 -5.86 -1.25 -5.75
CA SER A 20 -6.88 -1.12 -4.71
C SER A 20 -6.28 -0.58 -3.41
N LEU A 21 -5.09 -1.07 -3.03
CA LEU A 21 -4.38 -0.58 -1.85
C LEU A 21 -3.90 0.88 -2.01
N GLU A 22 -3.48 1.27 -3.20
CA GLU A 22 -3.10 2.65 -3.52
C GLU A 22 -4.29 3.61 -3.37
N LEU A 23 -5.44 3.28 -3.95
CA LEU A 23 -6.65 4.08 -3.85
C LEU A 23 -7.12 4.20 -2.40
N LYS A 24 -7.07 3.10 -1.64
CA LYS A 24 -7.38 3.08 -0.20
C LYS A 24 -6.47 4.01 0.58
N LEU A 25 -5.17 4.04 0.27
CA LEU A 25 -4.22 4.93 0.93
C LEU A 25 -4.49 6.40 0.58
N ASN A 26 -4.74 6.71 -0.70
CA ASN A 26 -4.91 8.08 -1.18
C ASN A 26 -6.08 8.82 -0.55
N VAL A 27 -7.14 8.10 -0.17
CA VAL A 27 -8.34 8.72 0.43
C VAL A 27 -8.26 8.89 1.94
N THR A 28 -7.19 8.42 2.57
CA THR A 28 -6.95 8.58 4.01
C THR A 28 -6.30 9.94 4.31
N ARG A 29 -6.33 10.37 5.57
CA ARG A 29 -5.67 11.62 6.00
C ARG A 29 -4.14 11.61 5.80
N VAL A 30 -3.53 10.43 5.74
CA VAL A 30 -2.08 10.27 5.55
C VAL A 30 -1.68 10.06 4.09
N GLY A 31 -2.64 9.88 3.17
CA GLY A 31 -2.37 9.55 1.77
C GLY A 31 -1.40 10.54 1.11
N HIS A 32 -1.61 11.83 1.32
CA HIS A 32 -0.71 12.87 0.81
C HIS A 32 0.71 12.80 1.43
N ALA A 33 0.79 12.60 2.75
CA ALA A 33 2.07 12.49 3.45
C ALA A 33 2.86 11.25 3.01
N TRP A 34 2.16 10.17 2.64
CA TRP A 34 2.74 8.90 2.23
C TRP A 34 2.69 8.68 0.71
N LYS A 35 2.71 9.76 -0.07
CA LYS A 35 2.68 9.71 -1.53
C LYS A 35 3.71 8.75 -2.14
N GLY A 36 4.92 8.67 -1.58
CA GLY A 36 5.95 7.75 -2.08
C GLY A 36 5.54 6.27 -2.01
N ILE A 37 4.73 5.89 -1.02
CA ILE A 37 4.15 4.54 -0.92
C ILE A 37 3.09 4.36 -2.00
N GLY A 38 2.19 5.34 -2.16
CA GLY A 38 1.16 5.35 -3.21
C GLY A 38 1.77 5.22 -4.61
N ASP A 39 2.76 6.06 -4.93
CA ASP A 39 3.49 6.03 -6.20
C ASP A 39 4.11 4.65 -6.45
N HIS A 40 4.71 4.03 -5.44
CA HIS A 40 5.29 2.69 -5.59
C HIS A 40 4.22 1.63 -5.89
N LEU A 41 3.08 1.66 -5.18
CA LEU A 41 1.95 0.74 -5.42
C LEU A 41 1.39 0.91 -6.84
N PHE A 42 1.23 2.16 -7.29
CA PHE A 42 0.78 2.50 -8.63
C PHE A 42 1.77 2.03 -9.71
N TYR A 43 3.06 2.30 -9.54
CA TYR A 43 4.08 1.87 -10.50
C TYR A 43 4.22 0.36 -10.52
N PHE A 44 4.18 -0.32 -9.38
CA PHE A 44 4.20 -1.78 -9.34
C PHE A 44 3.00 -2.38 -10.08
N ALA A 45 1.83 -1.75 -10.06
CA ALA A 45 0.71 -2.25 -10.86
C ALA A 45 0.95 -2.08 -12.38
N ASN A 46 1.46 -0.93 -12.80
CA ASN A 46 1.45 -0.51 -14.21
C ASN A 46 2.78 -0.71 -14.96
N LYS A 47 3.90 -0.87 -14.24
CA LYS A 47 5.24 -0.96 -14.82
C LYS A 47 5.88 -2.30 -14.42
N PRO A 48 6.33 -3.12 -15.38
CA PRO A 48 6.90 -4.43 -15.08
C PRO A 48 8.17 -4.34 -14.24
N ASP A 49 9.01 -3.33 -14.50
CA ASP A 49 10.36 -3.19 -13.91
C ASP A 49 10.39 -2.54 -12.51
N THR A 50 9.22 -2.21 -11.94
CA THR A 50 9.19 -1.67 -10.57
C THR A 50 9.58 -2.75 -9.58
N PRO A 51 10.48 -2.45 -8.61
CA PRO A 51 10.90 -3.41 -7.60
C PRO A 51 9.73 -4.09 -6.90
N ASP A 52 9.87 -5.38 -6.61
CA ASP A 52 8.86 -6.20 -5.93
C ASP A 52 8.99 -6.14 -4.39
N LEU A 53 9.77 -5.20 -3.87
CA LEU A 53 10.01 -4.97 -2.46
C LEU A 53 9.78 -3.50 -2.10
N LEU A 54 8.91 -3.27 -1.12
CA LEU A 54 8.63 -1.97 -0.53
C LEU A 54 8.91 -2.03 0.97
N THR A 55 9.99 -1.37 1.40
CA THR A 55 10.34 -1.22 2.81
C THR A 55 9.65 0.02 3.38
N VAL A 56 8.97 -0.13 4.51
CA VAL A 56 8.20 0.91 5.19
C VAL A 56 8.54 0.96 6.69
N THR A 57 8.06 1.97 7.40
CA THR A 57 8.14 1.98 8.87
C THR A 57 7.13 1.00 9.49
N PRO A 58 7.30 0.59 10.76
CA PRO A 58 6.31 -0.24 11.46
C PRO A 58 4.90 0.37 11.48
N GLU A 59 4.79 1.69 11.69
CA GLU A 59 3.50 2.41 11.66
C GLU A 59 2.83 2.32 10.29
N GLN A 60 3.59 2.57 9.22
CA GLN A 60 3.11 2.46 7.84
C GLN A 60 2.70 1.03 7.52
N TYR A 61 3.47 0.05 7.98
CA TYR A 61 3.17 -1.37 7.81
C TYR A 61 1.81 -1.72 8.42
N ASP A 62 1.61 -1.40 9.71
CA ASP A 62 0.37 -1.69 10.42
C ASP A 62 -0.84 -1.03 9.75
N PHE A 63 -0.68 0.20 9.29
CA PHE A 63 -1.72 0.91 8.59
C PHE A 63 -2.02 0.29 7.21
N LEU A 64 -1.01 -0.11 6.45
CA LEU A 64 -1.21 -0.76 5.15
C LEU A 64 -1.88 -2.13 5.30
N VAL A 65 -1.57 -2.90 6.35
CA VAL A 65 -2.28 -4.14 6.69
C VAL A 65 -3.74 -3.85 7.01
N LEU A 66 -4.02 -2.81 7.81
CA LEU A 66 -5.39 -2.37 8.10
C LEU A 66 -6.14 -2.02 6.81
N LEU A 67 -5.56 -1.20 5.94
CA LEU A 67 -6.17 -0.81 4.66
C LEU A 67 -6.42 -2.03 3.77
N HIS A 68 -5.48 -2.98 3.71
CA HIS A 68 -5.65 -4.20 2.92
C HIS A 68 -6.87 -5.01 3.38
N SER A 69 -7.11 -5.08 4.70
CA SER A 69 -8.27 -5.79 5.28
C SER A 69 -9.62 -5.12 5.01
N LYS A 70 -9.64 -3.85 4.58
CA LYS A 70 -10.88 -3.13 4.29
C LYS A 70 -11.54 -3.61 3.00
N PRO A 71 -12.88 -3.65 2.91
CA PRO A 71 -13.57 -4.16 1.73
C PRO A 71 -13.44 -3.22 0.52
N SER A 72 -13.31 -1.92 0.74
CA SER A 72 -13.25 -0.91 -0.35
C SER A 72 -12.55 0.38 0.11
N TRP A 73 -12.25 1.28 -0.84
CA TRP A 73 -11.60 2.56 -0.54
C TRP A 73 -12.55 3.53 0.18
N GLU A 74 -13.86 3.45 -0.05
CA GLU A 74 -14.86 4.28 0.64
C GLU A 74 -14.80 4.08 2.15
N SER A 75 -14.53 2.84 2.60
CA SER A 75 -14.38 2.50 4.01
C SER A 75 -13.08 3.02 4.67
N CYS A 76 -12.20 3.66 3.90
CA CYS A 76 -10.93 4.20 4.37
C CYS A 76 -10.92 5.74 4.51
N ARG A 77 -11.97 6.44 4.07
CA ARG A 77 -12.00 7.91 4.03
C ARG A 77 -11.84 8.60 5.39
N GLU A 78 -12.23 7.92 6.47
CA GLU A 78 -12.19 8.45 7.84
C GLU A 78 -10.94 8.01 8.62
N LEU A 79 -10.03 7.24 7.99
CA LEU A 79 -8.79 6.74 8.59
C LEU A 79 -7.62 7.72 8.39
#